data_AF-A0A7D4AKL1-F1
#
_entry.id   AF-A0A7D4AKL1-F1
#
_cell.length_a   1.000
_cell.length_b   1.000
_cell.length_c   1.000
_cell.angle_alpha   90.00
_cell.angle_beta   90.00
_cell.angle_gamma   90.00
#
_symmetry.space_group_name_H-M   'P 1'
#
loop_
_entity.id
_entity.type
_entity.pdbx_description
1 polymer ?
#
loop_
_entity_poly.entity_id
_entity_poly.type
_entity_poly.pdbx_seq_one_letter_code
_entity_poly.pdbx_strand_id
1 'polypeptide(L)'
;MKFDKSLLRTILFALGVVSFVIGVYQTVLQSDLGRNYWIFMVSLACWLPLNYWRQQDARKAKEAEVARQVAELNKPAKKNKKRR
;
A
#
# COMPACT_ATOMS: atom_id res chain seq x y z
N MET A 1 -15.10 -11.64 -14.88
CA MET A 1 -13.91 -12.06 -14.12
C MET A 1 -13.70 -11.09 -12.96
N LYS A 2 -13.79 -11.54 -11.70
CA LYS A 2 -13.44 -10.70 -10.54
C LYS A 2 -11.92 -10.67 -10.45
N PHE A 3 -11.29 -9.53 -10.68
CA PHE A 3 -9.85 -9.38 -10.52
C PHE A 3 -9.52 -9.34 -9.03
N ASP A 4 -8.77 -10.33 -8.55
CA ASP A 4 -8.26 -10.32 -7.19
C ASP A 4 -7.18 -9.25 -7.05
N LYS A 5 -7.55 -8.18 -6.36
CA LYS A 5 -6.67 -7.02 -6.12
C LYS A 5 -5.44 -7.44 -5.30
N SER A 6 -5.56 -8.46 -4.44
CA SER A 6 -4.46 -9.06 -3.69
C SER A 6 -3.46 -9.76 -4.61
N LEU A 7 -3.94 -10.54 -5.58
CA LEU A 7 -3.11 -11.30 -6.50
C LEU A 7 -2.36 -10.35 -7.45
N LEU A 8 -3.02 -9.28 -7.93
CA LEU A 8 -2.37 -8.23 -8.70
C LEU A 8 -1.29 -7.49 -7.89
N ARG A 9 -1.54 -7.21 -6.60
CA ARG A 9 -0.52 -6.62 -5.70
C ARG A 9 0.73 -7.49 -5.63
N THR A 10 0.56 -8.80 -5.46
CA THR A 10 1.67 -9.75 -5.39
C THR A 10 2.47 -9.78 -6.70
N ILE A 11 1.78 -9.82 -7.84
CA ILE A 11 2.44 -9.84 -9.16
C ILE A 11 3.21 -8.54 -9.40
N LEU A 12 2.58 -7.38 -9.16
CA LEU A 12 3.25 -6.07 -9.29
C LEU A 12 4.47 -5.97 -8.36
N PHE A 13 4.37 -6.53 -7.16
CA PHE A 13 5.48 -6.52 -6.21
C PHE A 13 6.64 -7.39 -6.70
N ALA A 14 6.36 -8.63 -7.12
CA ALA A 14 7.37 -9.53 -7.66
C ALA A 14 8.04 -8.95 -8.92
N LEU A 15 7.27 -8.42 -9.87
CA LEU A 15 7.79 -7.78 -11.07
C LEU A 15 8.63 -6.54 -10.76
N GLY A 16 8.19 -5.71 -9.80
CA GLY A 16 8.96 -4.56 -9.33
C GLY A 16 10.32 -4.96 -8.75
N VAL A 17 10.35 -5.96 -7.88
CA VAL A 17 11.61 -6.44 -7.28
C VAL A 17 12.54 -7.05 -8.32
N VAL A 18 12.03 -7.90 -9.21
CA VAL A 18 12.84 -8.54 -10.26
C VAL A 18 13.40 -7.52 -11.23
N SER A 19 12.58 -6.58 -11.71
CA SER A 19 13.05 -5.50 -12.59
C SER A 19 14.10 -4.62 -11.89
N PHE A 20 13.93 -4.32 -10.60
CA PHE A 20 14.95 -3.60 -9.83
C PHE A 20 16.28 -4.35 -9.78
N VAL A 21 16.28 -5.65 -9.46
CA VAL A 21 17.50 -6.46 -9.40
C VAL A 21 18.19 -6.52 -10.76
N ILE A 22 17.43 -6.71 -11.84
CA ILE A 22 17.96 -6.70 -13.21
C ILE A 22 18.57 -5.33 -13.54
N GLY A 23 17.88 -4.25 -13.20
CA GLY A 23 18.35 -2.88 -13.40
C GLY A 23 19.67 -2.62 -12.69
N VAL A 24 19.78 -3.00 -11.41
CA VAL A 24 21.02 -2.87 -10.63
C VAL A 24 22.15 -3.70 -11.26
N TYR A 25 21.88 -4.96 -11.61
CA TYR A 25 22.86 -5.83 -12.24
C TYR A 25 23.40 -5.25 -13.55
N GLN A 26 22.50 -4.81 -14.44
CA GLN A 26 22.88 -4.19 -15.70
C GLN A 26 23.64 -2.87 -15.50
N THR A 27 23.22 -2.04 -14.56
CA THR A 27 23.92 -0.79 -14.23
C THR A 27 25.34 -1.03 -13.72
N VAL A 28 25.53 -2.03 -12.86
CA VAL A 28 26.85 -2.38 -12.33
C VAL A 28 27.76 -2.96 -13.40
N LEU A 29 27.23 -3.79 -14.31
CA LEU A 29 28.03 -4.44 -15.36
C LEU A 29 28.36 -3.53 -16.53
N GLN A 30 27.41 -2.71 -16.99
CA GLN A 30 27.58 -1.91 -18.20
C GLN A 30 28.00 -0.47 -17.91
N SER A 31 27.98 -0.01 -16.65
CA SER A 31 28.29 1.36 -16.24
C SER A 31 27.50 2.44 -17.00
N ASP A 32 26.43 2.05 -17.68
CA ASP A 32 25.68 2.87 -18.62
C ASP A 32 24.26 3.12 -18.09
N LEU A 33 24.15 4.11 -17.20
CA LEU A 33 22.88 4.48 -16.57
C LEU A 33 21.84 4.93 -17.61
N GLY A 34 22.29 5.62 -18.67
CA GLY A 34 21.42 6.24 -19.65
C GLY A 34 20.66 5.23 -20.52
N ARG A 35 21.22 4.03 -20.73
CA ARG A 35 20.55 2.97 -21.49
C ARG A 35 19.72 2.03 -20.62
N ASN A 36 20.03 1.95 -19.33
CA ASN A 36 19.38 1.04 -18.38
C ASN A 36 18.33 1.75 -17.49
N TYR A 37 18.19 3.07 -17.58
CA TYR A 37 17.22 3.86 -16.80
C TYR A 37 15.77 3.40 -16.98
N TRP A 38 15.42 2.88 -18.16
CA TRP A 38 14.06 2.44 -18.47
C TRP A 38 13.63 1.25 -17.59
N ILE A 39 14.57 0.39 -17.18
CA ILE A 39 14.29 -0.74 -16.29
C ILE A 39 13.91 -0.23 -14.89
N PHE A 40 14.58 0.83 -14.43
CA PHE A 40 14.21 1.51 -13.19
C PHE A 40 12.84 2.19 -13.31
N MET A 41 12.49 2.73 -14.48
CA MET A 41 11.15 3.28 -14.73
C MET A 41 10.07 2.19 -14.65
N VAL A 42 10.33 1.00 -15.18
CA VAL A 42 9.41 -0.16 -15.06
C VAL A 42 9.27 -0.60 -13.60
N SER A 43 10.38 -0.69 -12.86
CA SER A 43 10.36 -0.99 -11.43
C SER A 43 9.54 0.04 -10.65
N LEU A 44 9.74 1.33 -10.91
CA LEU A 44 8.98 2.41 -10.27
C LEU A 44 7.50 2.38 -10.65
N ALA A 45 7.18 2.10 -11.92
CA ALA A 45 5.81 1.96 -12.39
C ALA A 45 5.08 0.80 -11.69
N CYS A 46 5.78 -0.28 -11.33
CA CYS A 46 5.22 -1.36 -10.52
C CYS A 46 5.02 -0.95 -9.05
N TRP A 47 5.89 -0.10 -8.51
CA TRP A 47 5.88 0.31 -7.10
C TRP A 47 4.89 1.42 -6.75
N LEU A 48 4.69 2.39 -7.65
CA LEU A 48 3.76 3.50 -7.46
C LEU A 48 2.32 3.07 -7.11
N PRO A 49 1.65 2.18 -7.87
CA PRO A 49 0.30 1.74 -7.54
C PRO A 49 0.23 0.95 -6.23
N LEU A 50 1.27 0.16 -5.91
CA LEU A 50 1.36 -0.56 -4.63
C LEU A 50 1.40 0.39 -3.44
N ASN A 51 2.24 1.43 -3.54
CA ASN A 51 2.39 2.40 -2.46
C ASN A 51 1.13 3.26 -2.32
N TYR A 52 0.52 3.66 -3.44
CA TYR A 52 -0.76 4.38 -3.45
C TYR A 52 -1.88 3.59 -2.76
N TRP A 53 -1.98 2.29 -3.06
CA TRP A 53 -2.97 1.43 -2.42
C TRP A 53 -2.71 1.23 -0.92
N ARG A 54 -1.46 1.07 -0.51
CA ARG A 54 -1.09 1.02 0.91
C ARG A 54 -1.49 2.29 1.66
N GLN A 55 -1.27 3.47 1.05
CA GLN A 55 -1.66 4.74 1.66
C GLN A 55 -3.18 4.88 1.79
N GLN A 56 -3.94 4.43 0.79
CA GLN A 56 -5.40 4.42 0.88
C GLN A 56 -5.90 3.49 1.98
N ASP A 57 -5.34 2.27 2.08
CA ASP A 57 -5.71 1.31 3.12
C ASP A 57 -5.38 1.87 4.52
N ALA A 58 -4.23 2.52 4.67
CA ALA A 58 -3.83 3.18 5.92
C ALA A 58 -4.76 4.36 6.30
N ARG A 59 -5.21 5.16 5.32
CA ARG A 59 -6.17 6.26 5.58
C ARG A 59 -7.52 5.70 6.04
N LYS A 60 -8.03 4.67 5.37
CA LYS A 60 -9.29 4.00 5.75
C LYS A 60 -9.21 3.37 7.14
N ALA A 61 -8.07 2.78 7.50
CA ALA A 61 -7.86 2.23 8.84
C ALA A 61 -7.94 3.33 9.92
N LYS A 62 -7.29 4.47 9.68
CA LYS A 62 -7.34 5.63 10.59
C LYS A 62 -8.75 6.22 10.71
N GLU A 63 -9.48 6.36 9.60
CA GLU A 63 -10.86 6.83 9.61
C GLU A 63 -11.79 5.88 10.39
N ALA A 64 -11.62 4.57 10.22
CA ALA A 64 -12.38 3.57 10.96
C ALA A 64 -12.06 3.60 12.47
N GLU A 65 -10.80 3.83 12.84
CA GLU A 65 -10.39 3.98 14.24
C GLU A 65 -10.99 5.23 14.87
N VAL A 66 -10.93 6.38 14.19
CA VAL A 66 -11.55 7.63 14.65
C VAL A 66 -13.06 7.48 14.77
N ALA A 67 -13.72 6.83 13.81
CA ALA A 67 -15.16 6.56 13.88
C ALA A 67 -15.52 5.68 15.09
N ARG A 68 -14.70 4.68 15.44
CA ARG A 68 -14.89 3.86 16.63
C ARG A 68 -14.70 4.67 17.92
N GLN A 69 -13.67 5.51 17.99
CA GLN A 69 -13.42 6.38 19.14
C GLN A 69 -14.57 7.38 19.35
N VAL A 70 -15.04 8.02 18.28
CA VAL A 70 -16.19 8.94 18.33
C VAL A 70 -17.46 8.19 18.74
N ALA A 71 -17.71 6.98 18.21
CA ALA A 71 -18.87 6.17 18.59
C ALA A 71 -18.81 5.72 20.06
N GLU A 72 -17.62 5.50 20.61
CA GLU A 72 -17.42 5.15 22.01
C GLU A 72 -17.61 6.36 22.94
N LEU A 73 -17.12 7.54 22.54
CA LEU A 73 -17.32 8.81 23.24
C LEU A 73 -18.79 9.26 23.21
N ASN A 74 -19.51 9.01 22.12
CA ASN A 74 -20.94 9.32 21.97
C ASN A 74 -21.87 8.27 22.59
N LYS A 75 -21.37 7.20 23.20
CA LYS A 75 -22.25 6.29 23.95
C LYS A 75 -22.86 7.10 25.11
N PRO A 76 -24.18 7.31 25.13
CA PRO A 76 -24.82 8.05 26.20
C PRO A 76 -24.52 7.31 27.51
N ALA A 77 -23.97 8.04 28.48
CA ALA A 77 -23.71 7.51 29.82
C ALA A 77 -24.95 6.72 30.26
N LYS A 78 -24.78 5.42 30.48
CA LYS A 78 -25.85 4.55 30.97
C LYS A 78 -26.42 5.23 32.21
N LYS A 79 -27.57 5.88 32.04
CA LYS A 79 -28.36 6.47 33.13
C LYS A 79 -28.60 5.31 34.08
N ASN A 80 -27.91 5.32 35.22
CA ASN A 80 -28.06 4.34 36.28
C ASN A 80 -29.50 4.45 36.79
N LYS A 81 -30.42 3.77 36.10
CA LYS A 81 -31.83 3.62 36.45
C LYS A 81 -31.94 2.33 37.24
N LYS A 82 -31.62 2.40 38.53
CA LYS A 82 -31.99 1.47 39.62
C LYS A 82 -31.22 1.95 40.86
N ARG A 83 -31.77 2.03 42.07
CA ARG A 83 -33.06 1.63 42.65
C ARG A 83 -33.00 2.28 44.04
N ARG A 84 -33.94 3.19 44.36
CA ARG A 84 -34.95 2.99 45.41
C ARG A 84 -34.36 2.73 46.79
#